data_AF-A0A7W2N0I8-F1
#
_entry.id   AF-A0A7W2N0I8-F1
#
_cell.length_a   1.000
_cell.length_b   1.000
_cell.length_c   1.000
_cell.angle_alpha   90.00
_cell.angle_beta   90.00
_cell.angle_gamma   90.00
#
_symmetry.space_group_name_H-M   'P 1'
#
loop_
_entity.id
_entity.type
_entity.pdbx_description
1 polymer ?
#
loop_
_entity_poly.entity_id
_entity_poly.type
_entity_poly.pdbx_seq_one_letter_code
_entity_poly.pdbx_strand_id
1 'polypeptide(L)'
;MNEKLFSKSVKKQLSKEYDEDLLKSLDNKENLYQPLKEFLTDKSGNTLSVLEFTKPVHFPVNFKNALKGEYSRVFDLYKEAIQIHNEFIAGTRSPNDAFEWFNTAIVVNLIQNIEQVFTEIGKKIAHKKRRKSAYEAQKFLFENVLSPLDKFTWQADCKLDLFFQHGIDLLCQSYLSEFVIDAFNPNSTLLTGSFPLNYQAICLNPKEAHVIQEQMKIYNVADYVLMENTIRNVVSKITTTELYKPDVKEQVLFDIFELIPLYIKSWDASRSKIVINESITIFIFLDFGFPSFVIGTAEDRPELLKASTLRFSWSVNHSLRSEGKRDCCIPELTVLGDFVLGKLYETLISLYAIRKPENTILINEEPEEYSKVSESQQLTDFTEQYHQILSSKMEDNSLTISESKSVVPSMSMSVFFKFMKTNFDCNVDEGKGSEMKIWRGGHNIYTLGRHKKDPQIHSFLIKKIIKRLGISRTKWLETLNQF
;
A
#
# COMPACT_ATOMS: atom_id res chain seq x y z
N MET A 1 -20.39 7.62 -2.79
CA MET A 1 -20.44 8.60 -1.68
C MET A 1 -19.22 8.29 -0.83
N ASN A 2 -18.17 9.12 -0.90
CA ASN A 2 -16.88 8.87 -0.25
C ASN A 2 -17.04 8.93 1.26
N GLU A 3 -17.10 7.78 1.93
CA GLU A 3 -16.83 7.73 3.36
C GLU A 3 -15.38 8.16 3.56
N LYS A 4 -15.19 9.32 4.18
CA LYS A 4 -13.86 9.78 4.56
C LYS A 4 -13.33 8.83 5.62
N LEU A 5 -12.45 7.90 5.21
CA LEU A 5 -11.80 6.91 6.07
C LEU A 5 -11.14 7.52 7.32
N PHE A 6 -10.62 8.74 7.20
CA PHE A 6 -9.97 9.45 8.30
C PHE A 6 -10.47 10.89 8.44
N SER A 7 -10.53 11.37 9.68
CA SER A 7 -10.81 12.78 9.95
C SER A 7 -9.67 13.68 9.43
N LYS A 8 -9.99 14.94 9.13
CA LYS A 8 -9.01 15.93 8.64
C LYS A 8 -7.82 16.11 9.59
N SER A 9 -8.06 16.02 10.91
CA SER A 9 -7.01 16.13 11.93
C SER A 9 -6.00 14.99 11.85
N VAL A 10 -6.49 13.76 11.69
CA VAL A 10 -5.67 12.55 11.56
C VAL A 10 -4.83 12.61 10.29
N LYS A 11 -5.43 12.97 9.15
CA LYS A 11 -4.70 13.12 7.89
C LYS A 11 -3.54 14.11 8.00
N LYS A 12 -3.78 15.26 8.65
CA LYS A 12 -2.75 16.29 8.86
C LYS A 12 -1.62 15.79 9.77
N GLN A 13 -1.95 15.04 10.82
CA GLN A 13 -0.95 14.46 11.72
C GLN A 13 -0.09 13.43 10.98
N LEU A 14 -0.71 12.45 10.32
CA LEU A 14 0.01 11.41 9.57
C LEU A 14 0.90 11.99 8.48
N SER A 15 0.43 13.01 7.75
CA SER A 15 1.26 13.71 6.76
C SER A 15 2.46 14.41 7.38
N LYS A 16 2.29 15.01 8.56
CA LYS A 16 3.39 15.68 9.26
C LYS A 16 4.42 14.66 9.76
N GLU A 17 3.98 13.58 10.40
CA GLU A 17 4.85 12.52 10.91
C GLU A 17 5.61 11.85 9.74
N TYR A 18 4.93 11.57 8.64
CA TYR A 18 5.55 11.04 7.44
C TYR A 18 6.64 11.96 6.89
N ASP A 19 6.37 13.26 6.75
CA ASP A 19 7.35 14.25 6.29
C ASP A 19 8.58 14.31 7.22
N GLU A 20 8.36 14.31 8.54
CA GLU A 20 9.45 14.38 9.53
C GLU A 20 10.33 13.12 9.49
N ASP A 21 9.73 11.94 9.43
CA ASP A 21 10.48 10.69 9.35
C ASP A 21 11.16 10.50 7.99
N LEU A 22 10.53 10.96 6.90
CA LEU A 22 11.17 11.00 5.59
C LEU A 22 12.43 11.87 5.64
N LEU A 23 12.36 13.07 6.20
CA LEU A 23 13.52 13.96 6.35
C LEU A 23 14.63 13.31 7.19
N LYS A 24 14.29 12.72 8.35
CA LYS A 24 15.27 11.99 9.18
C LYS A 24 15.91 10.83 8.41
N SER A 25 15.11 10.06 7.66
CA SER A 25 15.59 8.94 6.84
C SER A 25 16.56 9.43 5.75
N LEU A 26 16.25 10.54 5.09
CA LEU A 26 17.13 11.14 4.07
C LEU A 26 18.41 11.72 4.67
N ASP A 27 18.35 12.33 5.86
CA ASP A 27 19.51 12.91 6.54
C ASP A 27 20.50 11.85 7.04
N ASN A 28 20.04 10.66 7.41
CA ASN A 28 20.89 9.57 7.89
C ASN A 28 21.48 8.70 6.78
N LYS A 29 21.08 8.89 5.52
CA LYS A 29 21.71 8.18 4.40
C LYS A 29 23.05 8.83 4.05
N GLU A 30 24.13 8.27 4.59
CA GLU A 30 25.53 8.74 4.41
C GLU A 30 25.97 8.91 2.95
N ASN A 31 25.30 8.25 1.99
CA ASN A 31 25.65 8.26 0.57
C ASN A 31 24.52 8.75 -0.35
N LEU A 32 23.54 9.49 0.18
CA LEU A 32 22.46 10.02 -0.66
C LEU A 32 23.02 11.07 -1.63
N TYR A 33 22.71 10.93 -2.91
CA TYR A 33 23.10 11.88 -3.92
C TYR A 33 22.46 13.25 -3.63
N GLN A 34 23.29 14.29 -3.43
CA GLN A 34 22.82 15.58 -2.92
C GLN A 34 21.70 16.23 -3.77
N PRO A 35 21.78 16.26 -5.12
CA PRO A 35 20.66 16.76 -5.93
C PRO A 35 19.35 15.98 -5.76
N LEU A 36 19.44 14.66 -5.53
CA LEU A 36 18.25 13.84 -5.24
C LEU A 36 17.67 14.20 -3.86
N LYS A 37 18.53 14.44 -2.86
CA LYS A 37 18.10 14.93 -1.54
C LYS A 37 17.38 16.27 -1.65
N GLU A 38 17.93 17.21 -2.39
CA GLU A 38 17.31 18.52 -2.63
C GLU A 38 15.95 18.35 -3.32
N PHE A 39 15.87 17.53 -4.36
CA PHE A 39 14.61 17.24 -5.06
C PHE A 39 13.54 16.62 -4.13
N LEU A 40 13.91 15.65 -3.29
CA LEU A 40 12.99 14.97 -2.37
C LEU A 40 12.55 15.84 -1.18
N THR A 41 13.31 16.90 -0.88
CA THR A 41 13.02 17.82 0.24
C THR A 41 12.44 19.15 -0.21
N ASP A 42 12.38 19.40 -1.52
CA ASP A 42 11.83 20.63 -2.06
C ASP A 42 10.31 20.71 -1.84
N LYS A 43 9.89 21.76 -1.12
CA LYS A 43 8.48 22.07 -0.83
C LYS A 43 7.94 23.23 -1.68
N SER A 44 8.58 23.55 -2.81
CA SER A 44 8.33 24.71 -3.69
C SER A 44 6.95 24.80 -4.39
N GLY A 45 5.90 24.15 -3.86
CA GLY A 45 4.53 24.37 -4.31
C GLY A 45 3.96 25.68 -3.76
N ASN A 46 4.01 26.75 -4.55
CA ASN A 46 3.43 28.06 -4.18
C ASN A 46 1.90 28.05 -4.09
N THR A 47 1.24 27.06 -4.70
CA THR A 47 -0.22 26.90 -4.63
C THR A 47 -0.61 25.53 -4.08
N LEU A 48 -1.62 25.54 -3.20
CA LEU A 48 -2.20 24.31 -2.66
C LEU A 48 -3.23 23.69 -3.60
N SER A 49 -3.73 24.43 -4.59
CA SER A 49 -4.80 23.99 -5.49
C SER A 49 -4.24 23.43 -6.78
N VAL A 50 -4.70 22.25 -7.20
CA VAL A 50 -4.28 21.63 -8.46
C VAL A 50 -5.07 22.26 -9.63
N LEU A 51 -4.37 22.73 -10.65
CA LEU A 51 -4.95 23.36 -11.84
C LEU A 51 -5.23 22.34 -12.95
N GLU A 52 -6.23 22.61 -13.79
CA GLU A 52 -6.49 21.82 -14.99
C GLU A 52 -5.33 21.86 -15.98
N PHE A 53 -5.09 20.73 -16.65
CA PHE A 53 -4.15 20.65 -17.76
C PHE A 53 -4.88 20.84 -19.09
N THR A 54 -4.68 21.98 -19.73
CA THR A 54 -5.41 22.38 -20.95
C THR A 54 -4.57 22.31 -22.23
N LYS A 55 -3.25 22.11 -22.11
CA LYS A 55 -2.36 22.03 -23.27
C LYS A 55 -2.59 20.72 -24.04
N PRO A 56 -2.65 20.74 -25.38
CA PRO A 56 -2.73 19.51 -26.15
C PRO A 56 -1.43 18.71 -26.02
N VAL A 57 -1.54 17.38 -26.02
CA VAL A 57 -0.38 16.49 -26.04
C VAL A 57 0.39 16.71 -27.33
N HIS A 58 1.60 17.23 -27.23
CA HIS A 58 2.49 17.47 -28.36
C HIS A 58 3.94 17.21 -27.96
N PHE A 59 4.57 16.28 -28.66
CA PHE A 59 5.98 15.95 -28.48
C PHE A 59 6.79 16.27 -29.74
N PRO A 60 8.06 16.69 -29.60
CA PRO A 60 8.91 17.05 -30.72
C PRO A 60 9.26 15.86 -31.63
N VAL A 61 9.70 16.15 -32.86
CA VAL A 61 9.98 15.14 -33.90
C VAL A 61 11.07 14.15 -33.47
N ASN A 62 12.09 14.60 -32.74
CA ASN A 62 13.15 13.73 -32.22
C ASN A 62 12.58 12.66 -31.26
N PHE A 63 11.62 13.02 -30.41
CA PHE A 63 10.90 12.09 -29.54
C PHE A 63 10.11 11.05 -30.31
N LYS A 64 9.31 11.50 -31.28
CA LYS A 64 8.55 10.61 -32.16
C LYS A 64 9.47 9.63 -32.91
N ASN A 65 10.61 10.12 -33.39
CA ASN A 65 11.60 9.30 -34.09
C ASN A 65 12.33 8.32 -33.16
N ALA A 66 12.53 8.67 -31.89
CA ALA A 66 13.15 7.80 -30.90
C ALA A 66 12.25 6.62 -30.54
N LEU A 67 10.95 6.87 -30.32
CA LEU A 67 9.97 5.84 -29.95
C LEU A 67 9.47 5.00 -31.15
N LYS A 68 9.48 5.57 -32.36
CA LYS A 68 8.93 4.94 -33.58
C LYS A 68 7.52 4.39 -33.31
N GLY A 69 7.32 3.07 -33.47
CA GLY A 69 6.03 2.40 -33.28
C GLY A 69 5.49 2.42 -31.85
N GLU A 70 6.29 2.80 -30.85
CA GLU A 70 5.81 2.94 -29.46
C GLU A 70 5.27 4.36 -29.17
N TYR A 71 5.43 5.31 -30.10
CA TYR A 71 5.00 6.69 -29.90
C TYR A 71 3.50 6.81 -29.58
N SER A 72 2.65 6.09 -30.30
CA SER A 72 1.20 6.14 -30.09
C SER A 72 0.82 5.70 -28.69
N ARG A 73 1.44 4.65 -28.16
CA ARG A 73 1.20 4.16 -26.79
C ARG A 73 1.48 5.24 -25.75
N VAL A 74 2.62 5.93 -25.85
CA VAL A 74 2.94 7.02 -24.92
C VAL A 74 1.97 8.18 -25.09
N PHE A 75 1.68 8.57 -26.33
CA PHE A 75 0.75 9.65 -26.63
C PHE A 75 -0.66 9.39 -26.06
N ASP A 76 -1.16 8.17 -26.19
CA ASP A 76 -2.47 7.77 -25.68
C ASP A 76 -2.51 7.77 -24.15
N LEU A 77 -1.43 7.31 -23.48
CA LEU A 77 -1.31 7.39 -22.02
C LEU A 77 -1.35 8.84 -21.51
N TYR A 78 -0.68 9.78 -22.18
CA TYR A 78 -0.74 11.20 -21.80
C TYR A 78 -2.13 11.78 -21.98
N LYS A 79 -2.86 11.40 -23.04
CA LYS A 79 -4.24 11.84 -23.23
C LYS A 79 -5.15 11.31 -22.13
N GLU A 80 -5.04 10.01 -21.84
CA GLU A 80 -5.82 9.36 -20.79
C GLU A 80 -5.52 9.97 -19.41
N ALA A 81 -4.23 10.19 -19.11
CA ALA A 81 -3.80 10.82 -17.87
C ALA A 81 -4.34 12.25 -17.71
N ILE A 82 -4.32 13.07 -18.77
CA ILE A 82 -4.89 14.42 -18.73
C ILE A 82 -6.41 14.37 -18.50
N GLN A 83 -7.11 13.45 -19.14
CA GLN A 83 -8.55 13.27 -18.94
C GLN A 83 -8.86 12.90 -17.48
N ILE A 84 -8.22 11.85 -16.95
CA ILE A 84 -8.40 11.40 -15.57
C ILE A 84 -7.96 12.50 -14.58
N HIS A 85 -6.86 13.19 -14.85
CA HIS A 85 -6.38 14.31 -14.04
C HIS A 85 -7.46 15.40 -13.93
N ASN A 86 -8.00 15.87 -15.05
CA ASN A 86 -8.97 16.96 -15.05
C ASN A 86 -10.33 16.53 -14.45
N GLU A 87 -10.67 15.24 -14.53
CA GLU A 87 -11.91 14.71 -13.97
C GLU A 87 -11.84 14.49 -12.44
N PHE A 88 -10.71 13.99 -11.92
CA PHE A 88 -10.62 13.50 -10.53
C PHE A 88 -9.68 14.29 -9.62
N ILE A 89 -8.72 15.04 -10.17
CA ILE A 89 -7.62 15.67 -9.40
C ILE A 89 -7.69 17.19 -9.49
N ALA A 90 -7.97 17.75 -10.67
CA ALA A 90 -8.07 19.19 -10.83
C ALA A 90 -9.11 19.81 -9.87
N GLY A 91 -8.77 20.96 -9.29
CA GLY A 91 -9.58 21.66 -8.29
C GLY A 91 -9.43 21.15 -6.85
N THR A 92 -8.75 20.02 -6.62
CA THR A 92 -8.46 19.50 -5.27
C THR A 92 -7.23 20.18 -4.64
N ARG A 93 -6.97 19.91 -3.36
CA ARG A 93 -5.88 20.51 -2.58
C ARG A 93 -4.73 19.53 -2.35
N SER A 94 -3.58 19.75 -2.97
CA SER A 94 -2.34 19.02 -2.67
C SER A 94 -1.64 19.61 -1.43
N PRO A 95 -1.03 18.80 -0.54
CA PRO A 95 -1.06 17.34 -0.48
C PRO A 95 -2.29 16.77 0.27
N ASN A 96 -3.17 17.63 0.81
CA ASN A 96 -4.26 17.24 1.71
C ASN A 96 -5.21 16.17 1.13
N ASP A 97 -5.48 16.26 -0.16
CA ASP A 97 -6.42 15.39 -0.88
C ASP A 97 -5.69 14.26 -1.63
N ALA A 98 -4.36 14.20 -1.58
CA ALA A 98 -3.58 13.19 -2.30
C ALA A 98 -3.95 11.76 -1.91
N PHE A 99 -4.30 11.57 -0.64
CA PHE A 99 -4.82 10.29 -0.15
C PHE A 99 -6.07 9.81 -0.90
N GLU A 100 -6.97 10.70 -1.30
CA GLU A 100 -8.19 10.32 -2.01
C GLU A 100 -7.89 9.92 -3.46
N TRP A 101 -6.87 10.54 -4.08
CA TRP A 101 -6.45 10.21 -5.44
C TRP A 101 -5.92 8.77 -5.52
N PHE A 102 -5.05 8.38 -4.58
CA PHE A 102 -4.49 7.02 -4.52
C PHE A 102 -5.50 5.97 -4.06
N ASN A 103 -6.67 6.37 -3.54
CA ASN A 103 -7.80 5.49 -3.30
C ASN A 103 -8.70 5.27 -4.53
N THR A 104 -8.46 5.99 -5.62
CA THR A 104 -9.27 5.90 -6.84
C THR A 104 -8.73 4.81 -7.76
N ALA A 105 -9.46 3.70 -7.90
CA ALA A 105 -9.03 2.54 -8.68
C ALA A 105 -8.62 2.90 -10.13
N ILE A 106 -9.33 3.84 -10.76
CA ILE A 106 -9.00 4.31 -12.13
C ILE A 106 -7.61 4.96 -12.19
N VAL A 107 -7.29 5.85 -11.24
CA VAL A 107 -5.97 6.49 -11.13
C VAL A 107 -4.89 5.44 -10.91
N VAL A 108 -5.13 4.51 -9.99
CA VAL A 108 -4.20 3.44 -9.61
C VAL A 108 -3.92 2.49 -10.78
N ASN A 109 -4.94 2.14 -11.57
CA ASN A 109 -4.81 1.30 -12.75
C ASN A 109 -4.06 2.02 -13.88
N LEU A 110 -4.32 3.32 -14.10
CA LEU A 110 -3.57 4.11 -15.07
C LEU A 110 -2.08 4.18 -14.71
N ILE A 111 -1.75 4.44 -13.44
CA ILE A 111 -0.36 4.45 -12.96
C ILE A 111 0.32 3.12 -13.27
N GLN A 112 -0.34 1.99 -12.97
CA GLN A 112 0.23 0.66 -13.28
C GLN A 112 0.42 0.42 -14.77
N ASN A 113 -0.53 0.85 -15.59
CA ASN A 113 -0.40 0.76 -17.04
C ASN A 113 0.79 1.60 -17.52
N ILE A 114 0.95 2.82 -17.01
CA ILE A 114 2.11 3.67 -17.30
C ILE A 114 3.41 2.96 -16.88
N GLU A 115 3.50 2.47 -15.64
CA GLU A 115 4.67 1.75 -15.11
C GLU A 115 5.06 0.57 -16.02
N GLN A 116 4.10 -0.26 -16.41
CA GLN A 116 4.32 -1.40 -17.30
C GLN A 116 4.76 -0.95 -18.71
N VAL A 117 4.03 -0.03 -19.33
CA VAL A 117 4.32 0.42 -20.70
C VAL A 117 5.68 1.10 -20.78
N PHE A 118 6.01 1.96 -19.82
CA PHE A 118 7.29 2.69 -19.81
C PHE A 118 8.47 1.73 -19.61
N THR A 119 8.31 0.72 -18.76
CA THR A 119 9.29 -0.36 -18.61
C THR A 119 9.54 -1.08 -19.93
N GLU A 120 8.47 -1.53 -20.61
CA GLU A 120 8.58 -2.23 -21.90
C GLU A 120 9.26 -1.37 -22.96
N ILE A 121 8.92 -0.08 -23.00
CA ILE A 121 9.47 0.90 -23.93
C ILE A 121 10.97 1.09 -23.66
N GLY A 122 11.39 1.25 -22.40
CA GLY A 122 12.80 1.37 -22.03
C GLY A 122 13.63 0.21 -22.58
N LYS A 123 13.24 -1.03 -22.29
CA LYS A 123 13.89 -2.25 -22.83
C LYS A 123 13.91 -2.27 -24.37
N LYS A 124 12.78 -1.96 -25.01
CA LYS A 124 12.67 -1.94 -26.49
C LYS A 124 13.59 -0.89 -27.14
N ILE A 125 13.73 0.30 -26.55
CA ILE A 125 14.59 1.36 -27.10
C ILE A 125 16.07 1.05 -26.87
N ALA A 126 16.41 0.32 -25.80
CA ALA A 126 17.76 -0.16 -25.56
C ALA A 126 18.21 -1.09 -26.69
N HIS A 127 17.39 -2.09 -27.06
CA HIS A 127 17.72 -3.05 -28.12
C HIS A 127 17.74 -2.45 -29.55
N LYS A 128 16.91 -1.43 -29.83
CA LYS A 128 16.71 -0.92 -31.21
C LYS A 128 17.88 -0.10 -31.78
N LYS A 129 18.93 0.17 -31.00
CA LYS A 129 20.16 0.84 -31.46
C LYS A 129 21.35 0.28 -30.69
N ARG A 130 22.19 -0.54 -31.33
CA ARG A 130 23.49 -0.99 -30.79
C ARG A 130 24.42 0.22 -30.65
N ARG A 131 24.27 0.94 -29.55
CA ARG A 131 25.15 2.04 -29.12
C ARG A 131 26.42 1.44 -28.57
N LYS A 132 27.54 2.15 -28.68
CA LYS A 132 28.87 1.56 -28.42
C LYS A 132 29.22 1.49 -26.93
N SER A 133 28.58 2.31 -26.10
CA SER A 133 28.75 2.32 -24.65
C SER A 133 27.47 2.69 -23.93
N ALA A 134 27.41 2.41 -22.61
CA ALA A 134 26.31 2.84 -21.75
C ALA A 134 26.16 4.38 -21.75
N TYR A 135 27.26 5.12 -21.88
CA TYR A 135 27.25 6.59 -21.95
C TYR A 135 26.54 7.12 -23.20
N GLU A 136 26.86 6.60 -24.39
CA GLU A 136 26.14 6.97 -25.61
C GLU A 136 24.64 6.61 -25.52
N ALA A 137 24.34 5.50 -24.85
CA ALA A 137 22.97 5.10 -24.56
C ALA A 137 22.24 6.12 -23.68
N GLN A 138 22.84 6.55 -22.59
CA GLN A 138 22.20 7.51 -21.70
C GLN A 138 22.04 8.88 -22.36
N LYS A 139 23.06 9.35 -23.09
CA LYS A 139 22.97 10.62 -23.83
C LYS A 139 21.81 10.61 -24.82
N PHE A 140 21.67 9.52 -25.59
CA PHE A 140 20.54 9.38 -26.51
C PHE A 140 19.20 9.43 -25.76
N LEU A 141 19.08 8.70 -24.66
CA LEU A 141 17.84 8.61 -23.89
C LEU A 141 17.44 10.00 -23.37
N PHE A 142 18.39 10.72 -22.79
CA PHE A 142 18.16 12.05 -22.25
C PHE A 142 17.70 13.04 -23.32
N GLU A 143 18.46 13.16 -24.41
CA GLU A 143 18.21 14.16 -25.46
C GLU A 143 16.92 13.91 -26.23
N ASN A 144 16.57 12.63 -26.44
CA ASN A 144 15.50 12.25 -27.35
C ASN A 144 14.24 11.73 -26.66
N VAL A 145 14.32 11.32 -25.39
CA VAL A 145 13.19 10.72 -24.67
C VAL A 145 12.88 11.47 -23.38
N LEU A 146 13.82 11.56 -22.44
CA LEU A 146 13.56 12.14 -21.13
C LEU A 146 13.31 13.65 -21.20
N SER A 147 14.18 14.43 -21.84
CA SER A 147 13.99 15.89 -21.91
C SER A 147 12.64 16.32 -22.53
N PRO A 148 12.15 15.68 -23.62
CA PRO A 148 10.79 15.91 -24.10
C PRO A 148 9.67 15.54 -23.11
N LEU A 149 9.81 14.43 -22.38
CA LEU A 149 8.84 14.04 -21.35
C LEU A 149 8.86 15.04 -20.19
N ASP A 150 10.05 15.39 -19.70
CA ASP A 150 10.22 16.30 -18.57
C ASP A 150 9.60 17.66 -18.82
N LYS A 151 9.87 18.23 -20.00
CA LYS A 151 9.32 19.52 -20.43
C LYS A 151 7.80 19.50 -20.51
N PHE A 152 7.18 18.36 -20.80
CA PHE A 152 5.73 18.25 -20.91
C PHE A 152 5.06 17.96 -19.56
N THR A 153 5.66 17.07 -18.75
CA THR A 153 5.07 16.55 -17.52
C THR A 153 5.15 17.52 -16.36
N TRP A 154 6.30 18.16 -16.14
CA TRP A 154 6.49 19.08 -15.02
C TRP A 154 6.00 20.48 -15.40
N GLN A 155 4.69 20.63 -15.48
CA GLN A 155 4.02 21.93 -15.57
C GLN A 155 3.59 22.37 -14.17
N ALA A 156 3.92 23.61 -13.80
CA ALA A 156 3.59 24.17 -12.50
C ALA A 156 2.10 24.01 -12.19
N ASP A 157 1.81 23.65 -10.93
CA ASP A 157 0.47 23.54 -10.34
C ASP A 157 -0.48 22.49 -10.96
N CYS A 158 -0.13 21.83 -12.06
CA CYS A 158 -0.97 20.80 -12.70
C CYS A 158 -0.72 19.36 -12.19
N LYS A 159 0.38 19.11 -11.47
CA LYS A 159 0.67 17.81 -10.83
C LYS A 159 0.59 16.56 -11.74
N LEU A 160 0.88 16.70 -13.04
CA LEU A 160 0.86 15.58 -13.98
C LEU A 160 1.97 14.55 -13.68
N ASP A 161 3.04 14.99 -13.01
CA ASP A 161 4.10 14.16 -12.43
C ASP A 161 3.58 13.04 -11.53
N LEU A 162 2.41 13.20 -10.90
CA LEU A 162 1.76 12.15 -10.11
C LEU A 162 1.56 10.84 -10.89
N PHE A 163 1.28 10.93 -12.20
CA PHE A 163 1.08 9.76 -13.04
C PHE A 163 2.39 9.23 -13.63
N PHE A 164 3.31 10.12 -13.97
CA PHE A 164 4.43 9.80 -14.86
C PHE A 164 5.79 9.74 -14.19
N GLN A 165 5.99 10.30 -12.99
CA GLN A 165 7.31 10.33 -12.35
C GLN A 165 7.91 8.93 -12.24
N HIS A 166 7.20 7.98 -11.62
CA HIS A 166 7.67 6.60 -11.51
C HIS A 166 7.73 5.87 -12.87
N GLY A 167 6.84 6.19 -13.81
CA GLY A 167 6.92 5.65 -15.16
C GLY A 167 8.21 6.07 -15.86
N ILE A 168 8.58 7.36 -15.77
CA ILE A 168 9.80 7.91 -16.35
C ILE A 168 11.05 7.30 -15.68
N ASP A 169 11.03 7.15 -14.35
CA ASP A 169 12.08 6.44 -13.61
C ASP A 169 12.23 5.01 -14.13
N LEU A 170 11.13 4.26 -14.26
CA LEU A 170 11.13 2.90 -14.78
C LEU A 170 11.63 2.80 -16.22
N LEU A 171 11.26 3.75 -17.08
CA LEU A 171 11.78 3.81 -18.45
C LEU A 171 13.30 3.97 -18.43
N CYS A 172 13.84 4.82 -17.55
CA CYS A 172 15.28 5.00 -17.44
C CYS A 172 15.96 3.78 -16.82
N GLN A 173 15.41 3.24 -15.74
CA GLN A 173 15.90 2.05 -15.05
C GLN A 173 15.95 0.84 -15.98
N SER A 174 14.85 0.53 -16.66
CA SER A 174 14.74 -0.61 -17.56
C SER A 174 15.57 -0.43 -18.83
N TYR A 175 15.75 0.81 -19.30
CA TYR A 175 16.64 1.10 -20.43
C TYR A 175 18.11 0.92 -20.05
N LEU A 176 18.55 1.50 -18.93
CA LEU A 176 19.94 1.43 -18.49
C LEU A 176 20.32 0.02 -18.03
N SER A 177 19.40 -0.73 -17.42
CA SER A 177 19.67 -2.10 -16.98
C SER A 177 20.18 -2.98 -18.11
N GLU A 178 19.66 -2.81 -19.33
CA GLU A 178 20.10 -3.57 -20.52
C GLU A 178 21.58 -3.34 -20.90
N PHE A 179 22.22 -2.28 -20.38
CA PHE A 179 23.63 -1.98 -20.63
C PHE A 179 24.53 -2.32 -19.44
N VAL A 180 23.98 -2.47 -18.23
CA VAL A 180 24.77 -2.61 -17.00
C VAL A 180 24.55 -3.92 -16.25
N ILE A 181 23.52 -4.69 -16.58
CA ILE A 181 23.13 -5.90 -15.83
C ILE A 181 24.28 -6.91 -15.71
N ASP A 182 25.05 -7.12 -16.78
CA ASP A 182 26.17 -8.06 -16.80
C ASP A 182 27.37 -7.60 -15.95
N ALA A 183 27.41 -6.32 -15.57
CA ALA A 183 28.46 -5.78 -14.70
C ALA A 183 28.14 -5.97 -13.21
N PHE A 184 26.92 -6.39 -12.85
CA PHE A 184 26.57 -6.76 -11.49
C PHE A 184 26.91 -8.23 -11.20
N ASN A 185 27.38 -8.51 -9.98
CA ASN A 185 27.53 -9.90 -9.53
C ASN A 185 26.13 -10.51 -9.33
N PRO A 186 25.82 -11.67 -9.95
CA PRO A 186 24.49 -12.30 -9.89
C PRO A 186 24.03 -12.69 -8.48
N ASN A 187 24.96 -12.83 -7.53
CA ASN A 187 24.66 -13.14 -6.13
C ASN A 187 24.48 -11.90 -5.24
N SER A 188 24.61 -10.70 -5.81
CA SER A 188 24.44 -9.43 -5.08
C SER A 188 23.00 -9.24 -4.63
N THR A 189 22.80 -8.78 -3.39
CA THR A 189 21.48 -8.48 -2.82
C THR A 189 21.52 -7.17 -2.06
N LEU A 190 20.49 -6.33 -2.16
CA LEU A 190 20.44 -4.99 -1.56
C LEU A 190 20.71 -4.94 -0.04
N LEU A 191 20.52 -6.05 0.66
CA LEU A 191 20.79 -6.19 2.09
C LEU A 191 22.23 -5.90 2.50
N THR A 192 23.21 -6.09 1.61
CA THR A 192 24.64 -5.87 1.93
C THR A 192 25.12 -4.44 1.69
N GLY A 193 24.25 -3.54 1.22
CA GLY A 193 24.50 -2.10 1.09
C GLY A 193 25.55 -1.65 0.05
N SER A 194 26.45 -2.54 -0.41
CA SER A 194 27.48 -2.23 -1.40
C SER A 194 27.52 -3.27 -2.51
N PHE A 195 27.52 -2.78 -3.77
CA PHE A 195 27.58 -3.59 -4.98
C PHE A 195 28.58 -2.98 -5.95
N PRO A 196 29.84 -3.43 -5.94
CA PRO A 196 30.83 -2.90 -6.85
C PRO A 196 30.43 -3.23 -8.29
N LEU A 197 30.39 -2.21 -9.13
CA LEU A 197 30.13 -2.35 -10.57
C LEU A 197 31.44 -2.24 -11.33
N ASN A 198 31.68 -3.16 -12.26
CA ASN A 198 32.84 -3.07 -13.15
C ASN A 198 32.57 -2.06 -14.29
N TYR A 199 32.78 -0.77 -14.02
CA TYR A 199 32.58 0.29 -15.01
C TYR A 199 33.47 0.15 -16.26
N GLN A 200 34.65 -0.47 -16.13
CA GLN A 200 35.55 -0.68 -17.28
C GLN A 200 34.95 -1.65 -18.30
N ALA A 201 34.01 -2.51 -17.89
CA ALA A 201 33.31 -3.43 -18.79
C ALA A 201 32.24 -2.73 -19.65
N ILE A 202 31.76 -1.54 -19.25
CA ILE A 202 30.59 -0.88 -19.86
C ILE A 202 30.85 0.55 -20.35
N CYS A 203 31.97 1.16 -19.98
CA CYS A 203 32.38 2.52 -20.33
C CYS A 203 33.75 2.54 -21.02
N LEU A 204 33.97 3.48 -21.94
CA LEU A 204 35.24 3.56 -22.69
C LEU A 204 36.36 4.28 -21.93
N ASN A 205 36.01 5.14 -20.97
CA ASN A 205 36.96 5.94 -20.21
C ASN A 205 36.41 6.34 -18.83
N PRO A 206 37.26 6.84 -17.91
CA PRO A 206 36.83 7.20 -16.55
C PRO A 206 35.79 8.32 -16.48
N LYS A 207 35.76 9.25 -17.46
CA LYS A 207 34.77 10.33 -17.48
C LYS A 207 33.36 9.79 -17.78
N GLU A 208 33.26 8.86 -18.72
CA GLU A 208 32.00 8.15 -18.99
C GLU A 208 31.52 7.36 -17.77
N ALA A 209 32.44 6.66 -17.09
CA ALA A 209 32.12 5.90 -15.88
C ALA A 209 31.53 6.79 -14.77
N HIS A 210 32.10 7.98 -14.56
CA HIS A 210 31.58 8.94 -13.59
C HIS A 210 30.15 9.39 -13.91
N VAL A 211 29.88 9.75 -15.18
CA VAL A 211 28.53 10.15 -15.61
C VAL A 211 27.53 9.00 -15.43
N ILE A 212 27.90 7.77 -15.82
CA ILE A 212 27.03 6.61 -15.64
C ILE A 212 26.77 6.33 -14.16
N GLN A 213 27.78 6.44 -13.30
CA GLN A 213 27.62 6.27 -11.87
C GLN A 213 26.61 7.28 -11.28
N GLU A 214 26.69 8.56 -11.65
CA GLU A 214 25.73 9.57 -11.20
C GLU A 214 24.31 9.27 -11.68
N GLN A 215 24.16 8.89 -12.95
CA GLN A 215 22.84 8.57 -13.52
C GLN A 215 22.23 7.32 -12.88
N MET A 216 23.04 6.30 -12.61
CA MET A 216 22.59 5.10 -11.89
C MET A 216 22.12 5.43 -10.46
N LYS A 217 22.75 6.42 -9.80
CA LYS A 217 22.31 6.90 -8.48
C LYS A 217 21.01 7.70 -8.55
N ILE A 218 20.86 8.58 -9.54
CA ILE A 218 19.64 9.40 -9.71
C ILE A 218 18.41 8.50 -9.88
N TYR A 219 18.53 7.49 -10.74
CA TYR A 219 17.41 6.61 -11.08
C TYR A 219 17.39 5.30 -10.28
N ASN A 220 18.21 5.13 -9.25
CA ASN A 220 18.30 3.90 -8.44
C ASN A 220 18.41 2.60 -9.28
N VAL A 221 19.25 2.62 -10.32
CA VAL A 221 19.35 1.49 -11.29
C VAL A 221 19.90 0.23 -10.62
N ALA A 222 20.79 0.38 -9.63
CA ALA A 222 21.30 -0.77 -8.87
C ALA A 222 20.15 -1.50 -8.15
N ASP A 223 19.27 -0.75 -7.49
CA ASP A 223 18.12 -1.30 -6.79
C ASP A 223 17.18 -2.02 -7.75
N TYR A 224 16.89 -1.40 -8.90
CA TYR A 224 16.09 -2.02 -9.96
C TYR A 224 16.66 -3.36 -10.45
N VAL A 225 17.98 -3.45 -10.64
CA VAL A 225 18.65 -4.68 -11.09
C VAL A 225 18.65 -5.75 -9.99
N LEU A 226 18.93 -5.37 -8.75
CA LEU A 226 19.16 -6.30 -7.63
C LEU A 226 17.89 -6.69 -6.85
N MET A 227 16.78 -5.98 -7.05
CA MET A 227 15.56 -6.18 -6.27
C MET A 227 15.04 -7.61 -6.35
N GLU A 228 14.97 -8.19 -7.55
CA GLU A 228 14.46 -9.55 -7.71
C GLU A 228 15.31 -10.60 -6.99
N ASN A 229 16.64 -10.49 -7.09
CA ASN A 229 17.53 -11.40 -6.39
C ASN A 229 17.40 -11.23 -4.87
N THR A 230 17.21 -9.99 -4.41
CA THR A 230 16.98 -9.70 -2.99
C THR A 230 15.69 -10.34 -2.48
N ILE A 231 14.58 -10.23 -3.24
CA ILE A 231 13.31 -10.86 -2.90
C ILE A 231 13.46 -12.39 -2.85
N ARG A 232 14.09 -13.01 -3.86
CA ARG A 232 14.36 -14.45 -3.88
C ARG A 232 15.17 -14.89 -2.66
N ASN A 233 16.21 -14.12 -2.31
CA ASN A 233 17.03 -14.40 -1.13
C ASN A 233 16.21 -14.36 0.17
N VAL A 234 15.39 -13.32 0.36
CA VAL A 234 14.53 -13.19 1.55
C VAL A 234 13.55 -14.35 1.62
N VAL A 235 12.85 -14.65 0.52
CA VAL A 235 11.85 -15.73 0.48
C VAL A 235 12.48 -17.09 0.74
N SER A 236 13.69 -17.35 0.24
CA SER A 236 14.40 -18.61 0.49
C SER A 236 14.71 -18.86 1.98
N LYS A 237 14.68 -17.80 2.80
CA LYS A 237 14.91 -17.85 4.25
C LYS A 237 13.61 -17.95 5.07
N ILE A 238 12.44 -17.81 4.45
CA ILE A 238 11.14 -18.02 5.09
C ILE A 238 10.90 -19.52 5.20
N THR A 239 10.61 -20.02 6.40
CA THR A 239 10.37 -21.46 6.59
C THR A 239 9.02 -21.89 6.01
N THR A 240 8.97 -23.06 5.38
CA THR A 240 7.77 -23.56 4.68
C THR A 240 6.55 -23.76 5.58
N THR A 241 6.75 -23.95 6.88
CA THR A 241 5.68 -24.04 7.89
C THR A 241 5.00 -22.71 8.18
N GLU A 242 5.65 -21.58 7.86
CA GLU A 242 5.10 -20.24 8.09
C GLU A 242 4.43 -19.63 6.86
N LEU A 243 4.43 -20.36 5.74
CA LEU A 243 3.79 -19.92 4.51
C LEU A 243 2.28 -19.94 4.66
N TYR A 244 1.73 -18.78 5.02
CA TYR A 244 0.30 -18.51 4.99
C TYR A 244 -0.23 -18.69 3.56
N LYS A 245 -1.20 -19.59 3.39
CA LYS A 245 -1.94 -19.79 2.14
C LYS A 245 -3.37 -19.31 2.33
N PRO A 246 -3.71 -18.08 1.93
CA PRO A 246 -5.10 -17.68 1.92
C PRO A 246 -5.74 -18.13 0.60
N ASP A 247 -6.72 -19.03 0.69
CA ASP A 247 -7.75 -19.20 -0.36
C ASP A 247 -8.66 -17.95 -0.47
N VAL A 248 -8.37 -16.86 0.28
CA VAL A 248 -9.22 -15.66 0.40
C VAL A 248 -8.43 -14.34 0.58
N LYS A 249 -7.35 -14.11 -0.20
CA LYS A 249 -6.48 -12.91 -0.10
C LYS A 249 -7.24 -11.57 -0.09
N GLU A 250 -8.28 -11.45 -0.91
CA GLU A 250 -9.12 -10.25 -0.97
C GLU A 250 -9.86 -9.98 0.35
N GLN A 251 -10.36 -11.03 1.01
CA GLN A 251 -11.02 -10.90 2.32
C GLN A 251 -10.03 -10.47 3.40
N VAL A 252 -8.82 -11.01 3.40
CA VAL A 252 -7.77 -10.63 4.36
C VAL A 252 -7.41 -9.15 4.20
N LEU A 253 -7.21 -8.68 2.97
CA LEU A 253 -6.94 -7.26 2.71
C LEU A 253 -8.12 -6.38 3.13
N PHE A 254 -9.33 -6.79 2.81
CA PHE A 254 -10.54 -6.08 3.22
C PHE A 254 -10.62 -5.92 4.75
N ASP A 255 -10.44 -7.01 5.50
CA ASP A 255 -10.46 -7.00 6.96
C ASP A 255 -9.34 -6.10 7.53
N ILE A 256 -8.14 -6.13 6.94
CA ILE A 256 -7.03 -5.26 7.32
C ILE A 256 -7.44 -3.78 7.15
N PHE A 257 -7.98 -3.41 5.99
CA PHE A 257 -8.40 -2.03 5.73
C PHE A 257 -9.51 -1.56 6.68
N GLU A 258 -10.43 -2.44 7.10
CA GLU A 258 -11.44 -2.12 8.13
C GLU A 258 -10.82 -1.93 9.53
N LEU A 259 -9.75 -2.67 9.85
CA LEU A 259 -9.11 -2.63 11.17
C LEU A 259 -8.10 -1.48 11.31
N ILE A 260 -7.44 -1.06 10.23
CA ILE A 260 -6.43 0.02 10.25
C ILE A 260 -6.90 1.28 10.99
N PRO A 261 -8.11 1.82 10.76
CA PRO A 261 -8.58 3.01 11.48
C PRO A 261 -8.60 2.88 13.01
N LEU A 262 -8.68 1.66 13.54
CA LEU A 262 -8.68 1.42 14.99
C LEU A 262 -7.30 1.53 15.62
N TYR A 263 -6.22 1.38 14.84
CA TYR A 263 -4.84 1.25 15.36
C TYR A 263 -3.86 2.24 14.77
N ILE A 264 -4.19 2.92 13.66
CA ILE A 264 -3.27 3.78 12.93
C ILE A 264 -2.61 4.87 13.81
N LYS A 265 -3.32 5.38 14.82
CA LYS A 265 -2.80 6.41 15.74
C LYS A 265 -1.77 5.89 16.72
N SER A 266 -1.81 4.60 17.03
CA SER A 266 -0.93 3.98 18.01
C SER A 266 0.02 2.96 17.39
N TRP A 267 0.01 2.84 16.06
CA TRP A 267 0.85 1.90 15.35
C TRP A 267 2.32 2.30 15.46
N ASP A 268 3.12 1.42 16.05
CA ASP A 268 4.57 1.59 16.19
C ASP A 268 5.31 0.52 15.38
N ALA A 269 5.96 0.95 14.30
CA ALA A 269 6.71 0.04 13.43
C ALA A 269 7.92 -0.61 14.13
N SER A 270 8.45 -0.02 15.21
CA SER A 270 9.58 -0.60 15.96
C SER A 270 9.19 -1.87 16.71
N ARG A 271 7.90 -1.97 17.05
CA ARG A 271 7.31 -3.08 17.77
C ARG A 271 6.50 -4.00 16.84
N SER A 272 6.06 -3.49 15.70
CA SER A 272 5.39 -4.24 14.63
C SER A 272 6.39 -4.76 13.59
N LYS A 273 7.23 -5.72 14.01
CA LYS A 273 8.25 -6.34 13.15
C LYS A 273 8.20 -7.86 13.14
N ILE A 274 8.55 -8.46 12.01
CA ILE A 274 8.69 -9.91 11.82
C ILE A 274 10.18 -10.20 11.70
N VAL A 275 10.73 -10.94 12.66
CA VAL A 275 12.13 -11.39 12.62
C VAL A 275 12.19 -12.70 11.86
N ILE A 276 12.87 -12.72 10.71
CA ILE A 276 13.06 -13.93 9.90
C ILE A 276 14.29 -14.69 10.39
N ASN A 277 15.40 -13.97 10.62
CA ASN A 277 16.63 -14.48 11.22
C ASN A 277 17.48 -13.31 11.72
N GLU A 278 18.70 -13.60 12.19
CA GLU A 278 19.66 -12.61 12.69
C GLU A 278 19.96 -11.47 11.70
N SER A 279 19.85 -11.73 10.39
CA SER A 279 20.19 -10.77 9.32
C SER A 279 19.00 -10.10 8.65
N ILE A 280 17.77 -10.59 8.87
CA ILE A 280 16.58 -10.13 8.16
C ILE A 280 15.43 -9.90 9.14
N THR A 281 14.95 -8.66 9.14
CA THR A 281 13.76 -8.21 9.85
C THR A 281 12.85 -7.46 8.88
N ILE A 282 11.55 -7.70 8.98
CA ILE A 282 10.53 -7.00 8.19
C ILE A 282 9.77 -6.06 9.13
N PHE A 283 9.84 -4.76 8.87
CA PHE A 283 9.13 -3.73 9.61
C PHE A 283 7.82 -3.40 8.92
N ILE A 284 6.70 -3.42 9.66
CA ILE A 284 5.37 -3.18 9.09
C ILE A 284 4.92 -1.76 9.43
N PHE A 285 4.45 -1.04 8.42
CA PHE A 285 3.94 0.32 8.52
C PHE A 285 2.48 0.40 8.05
N LEU A 286 1.78 1.42 8.54
CA LEU A 286 0.45 1.81 8.07
C LEU A 286 0.52 3.19 7.41
N ASP A 287 1.29 3.29 6.31
CA ASP A 287 1.54 4.57 5.63
C ASP A 287 0.25 5.16 5.08
N PHE A 288 -0.19 6.28 5.68
CA PHE A 288 -1.45 6.93 5.34
C PHE A 288 -2.67 6.00 5.42
N GLY A 289 -2.60 4.89 6.15
CA GLY A 289 -3.68 3.91 6.23
C GLY A 289 -3.65 2.83 5.15
N PHE A 290 -2.55 2.73 4.41
CA PHE A 290 -2.22 1.57 3.59
C PHE A 290 -1.20 0.70 4.33
N PRO A 291 -1.40 -0.62 4.35
CA PRO A 291 -0.36 -1.51 4.83
C PRO A 291 0.83 -1.44 3.89
N SER A 292 2.02 -1.34 4.47
CA SER A 292 3.29 -1.40 3.76
C SER A 292 4.33 -2.06 4.67
N PHE A 293 5.43 -2.52 4.09
CA PHE A 293 6.53 -3.08 4.87
C PHE A 293 7.88 -2.75 4.25
N VAL A 294 8.92 -2.78 5.09
CA VAL A 294 10.31 -2.60 4.68
C VAL A 294 11.15 -3.77 5.18
N ILE A 295 12.05 -4.24 4.33
CA ILE A 295 13.05 -5.24 4.70
C ILE A 295 14.29 -4.50 5.20
N GLY A 296 14.75 -4.88 6.40
CA GLY A 296 15.95 -4.36 7.04
C GLY A 296 16.57 -5.40 7.97
N THR A 297 17.27 -4.93 9.01
CA THR A 297 17.93 -5.71 10.04
C THR A 297 17.32 -5.46 11.42
N ALA A 298 17.64 -6.30 12.40
CA ALA A 298 17.07 -6.17 13.75
C ALA A 298 17.52 -4.87 14.47
N GLU A 299 18.66 -4.31 14.07
CA GLU A 299 19.26 -3.09 14.62
C GLU A 299 18.72 -1.81 13.98
N ASP A 300 18.00 -1.92 12.86
CA ASP A 300 17.48 -0.77 12.15
C ASP A 300 16.39 -0.06 12.95
N ARG A 301 16.37 1.28 12.82
CA ARG A 301 15.32 2.14 13.36
C ARG A 301 14.27 2.42 12.28
N PRO A 302 12.98 2.09 12.48
CA PRO A 302 11.95 2.21 11.45
C PRO A 302 11.78 3.62 10.87
N GLU A 303 11.96 4.66 11.68
CA GLU A 303 11.91 6.06 11.25
C GLU A 303 13.02 6.39 10.23
N LEU A 304 14.15 5.66 10.26
CA LEU A 304 15.25 5.80 9.30
C LEU A 304 15.01 4.99 8.02
N LEU A 305 14.00 4.12 8.00
CA LEU A 305 13.67 3.25 6.87
C LEU A 305 12.57 3.83 5.96
N LYS A 306 12.10 5.07 6.19
CA LYS A 306 11.06 5.70 5.36
C LYS A 306 11.45 5.81 3.89
N ALA A 307 12.66 6.27 3.59
CA ALA A 307 13.18 6.41 2.23
C ALA A 307 13.80 5.12 1.67
N SER A 308 13.63 3.95 2.30
CA SER A 308 14.18 2.69 1.80
C SER A 308 13.49 2.24 0.51
N THR A 309 14.26 1.78 -0.46
CA THR A 309 13.77 1.16 -1.71
C THR A 309 13.39 -0.31 -1.52
N LEU A 310 13.84 -0.95 -0.43
CA LEU A 310 13.37 -2.26 0.04
C LEU A 310 11.99 -2.17 0.73
N ARG A 311 11.16 -1.26 0.24
CA ARG A 311 9.81 -1.00 0.71
C ARG A 311 8.80 -1.60 -0.26
N PHE A 312 7.71 -2.08 0.30
CA PHE A 312 6.63 -2.76 -0.41
C PHE A 312 5.29 -2.27 0.11
N SER A 313 4.30 -2.15 -0.76
CA SER A 313 2.99 -1.61 -0.40
C SER A 313 1.88 -2.29 -1.18
N TRP A 314 0.73 -2.48 -0.52
CA TRP A 314 -0.49 -2.93 -1.20
C TRP A 314 -1.29 -1.73 -1.65
N SER A 315 -1.74 -1.75 -2.89
CA SER A 315 -2.65 -0.74 -3.42
C SER A 315 -4.12 -1.14 -3.24
N VAL A 316 -5.03 -0.21 -3.49
CA VAL A 316 -6.49 -0.43 -3.39
C VAL A 316 -7.03 -1.53 -4.31
N ASN A 317 -6.31 -1.88 -5.38
CA ASN A 317 -6.70 -3.00 -6.25
C ASN A 317 -6.06 -4.34 -5.82
N HIS A 318 -5.56 -4.41 -4.59
CA HIS A 318 -4.98 -5.60 -3.97
C HIS A 318 -3.63 -6.06 -4.55
N SER A 319 -3.07 -5.32 -5.51
CA SER A 319 -1.72 -5.60 -6.01
C SER A 319 -0.65 -5.15 -5.02
N LEU A 320 0.37 -5.99 -4.86
CA LEU A 320 1.60 -5.68 -4.13
C LEU A 320 2.60 -5.02 -5.06
N ARG A 321 3.21 -3.93 -4.61
CA ARG A 321 4.23 -3.19 -5.36
C ARG A 321 5.54 -3.16 -4.57
N SER A 322 6.66 -3.14 -5.28
CA SER A 322 7.98 -2.86 -4.73
C SER A 322 8.41 -1.46 -5.14
N GLU A 323 8.91 -0.66 -4.19
CA GLU A 323 9.39 0.71 -4.46
C GLU A 323 10.67 0.71 -5.30
N GLY A 324 11.59 -0.25 -5.08
CA GLY A 324 12.84 -0.34 -5.85
C GLY A 324 12.68 -1.00 -7.23
N LYS A 325 11.56 -1.69 -7.50
CA LYS A 325 11.25 -2.25 -8.82
C LYS A 325 9.73 -2.37 -9.05
N ARG A 326 9.11 -1.32 -9.56
CA ARG A 326 7.65 -1.21 -9.76
C ARG A 326 7.07 -2.21 -10.76
N ASP A 327 7.86 -2.66 -11.74
CA ASP A 327 7.51 -3.67 -12.74
C ASP A 327 7.80 -5.12 -12.30
N CYS A 328 8.16 -5.36 -11.04
CA CYS A 328 8.56 -6.69 -10.57
C CYS A 328 7.40 -7.69 -10.66
N CYS A 329 7.62 -8.80 -11.38
CA CYS A 329 6.59 -9.81 -11.66
C CYS A 329 7.03 -11.24 -11.32
N ILE A 330 7.98 -11.40 -10.38
CA ILE A 330 8.49 -12.72 -9.99
C ILE A 330 7.51 -13.42 -9.01
N PRO A 331 7.34 -14.75 -9.07
CA PRO A 331 6.44 -15.48 -8.17
C PRO A 331 6.75 -15.26 -6.68
N GLU A 332 8.02 -15.12 -6.33
CA GLU A 332 8.50 -14.91 -4.97
C GLU A 332 7.98 -13.61 -4.36
N LEU A 333 7.68 -12.58 -5.16
CA LEU A 333 7.08 -11.35 -4.66
C LEU A 333 5.70 -11.62 -4.06
N THR A 334 4.90 -12.47 -4.71
CA THR A 334 3.59 -12.89 -4.18
C THR A 334 3.75 -13.67 -2.89
N VAL A 335 4.72 -14.60 -2.83
CA VAL A 335 5.01 -15.39 -1.62
C VAL A 335 5.38 -14.50 -0.44
N LEU A 336 6.31 -13.55 -0.66
CA LEU A 336 6.72 -12.58 0.35
C LEU A 336 5.52 -11.75 0.83
N GLY A 337 4.73 -11.25 -0.12
CA GLY A 337 3.52 -10.49 0.16
C GLY A 337 2.54 -11.25 1.04
N ASP A 338 2.16 -12.45 0.63
CA ASP A 338 1.15 -13.25 1.33
C ASP A 338 1.60 -13.64 2.73
N PHE A 339 2.90 -13.92 2.91
CA PHE A 339 3.51 -14.14 4.22
C PHE A 339 3.37 -12.92 5.14
N VAL A 340 3.81 -11.74 4.71
CA VAL A 340 3.73 -10.51 5.54
C VAL A 340 2.28 -10.13 5.81
N LEU A 341 1.41 -10.28 4.81
CA LEU A 341 -0.01 -9.99 4.93
C LEU A 341 -0.70 -10.89 5.98
N GLY A 342 -0.38 -12.18 5.98
CA GLY A 342 -0.88 -13.13 6.98
C GLY A 342 -0.48 -12.73 8.40
N LYS A 343 0.79 -12.37 8.61
CA LYS A 343 1.30 -11.92 9.92
C LYS A 343 0.66 -10.60 10.37
N LEU A 344 0.48 -9.65 9.46
CA LEU A 344 -0.23 -8.40 9.76
C LEU A 344 -1.68 -8.68 10.16
N TYR A 345 -2.38 -9.53 9.42
CA TYR A 345 -3.75 -9.91 9.71
C TYR A 345 -3.89 -10.57 11.10
N GLU A 346 -3.05 -11.57 11.40
CA GLU A 346 -3.01 -12.22 12.72
C GLU A 346 -2.78 -11.21 13.86
N THR A 347 -1.90 -10.23 13.63
CA THR A 347 -1.59 -9.16 14.57
C THR A 347 -2.82 -8.28 14.82
N LEU A 348 -3.48 -7.79 13.77
CA LEU A 348 -4.65 -6.92 13.88
C LEU A 348 -5.86 -7.64 14.50
N ILE A 349 -6.06 -8.91 14.17
CA ILE A 349 -7.13 -9.73 14.77
C ILE A 349 -6.84 -9.99 16.25
N SER A 350 -5.59 -10.26 16.62
CA SER A 350 -5.20 -10.43 18.02
C SER A 350 -5.43 -9.16 18.83
N LEU A 351 -5.04 -8.00 18.29
CA LEU A 351 -5.33 -6.69 18.88
C LEU A 351 -6.83 -6.49 19.06
N TYR A 352 -7.62 -6.85 18.05
CA TYR A 352 -9.08 -6.73 18.11
C TYR A 352 -9.72 -7.67 19.15
N ALA A 353 -9.17 -8.88 19.30
CA ALA A 353 -9.63 -9.84 20.29
C ALA A 353 -9.31 -9.38 21.72
N ILE A 354 -8.15 -8.77 21.96
CA ILE A 354 -7.75 -8.20 23.26
C ILE A 354 -8.57 -6.96 23.60
N ARG A 355 -9.08 -6.22 22.61
CA ARG A 355 -9.98 -5.08 22.85
C ARG A 355 -11.40 -5.48 23.30
N LYS A 356 -11.82 -6.73 23.07
CA LYS A 356 -13.15 -7.23 23.42
C LYS A 356 -13.46 -7.47 24.92
N PRO A 357 -12.52 -7.79 25.82
CA PRO A 357 -12.84 -8.05 27.23
C PRO A 357 -13.08 -6.79 28.06
N GLU A 358 -12.49 -5.64 27.71
CA GLU A 358 -12.57 -4.43 28.56
C GLU A 358 -13.95 -3.76 28.57
N ASN A 359 -14.76 -3.99 27.54
CA ASN A 359 -16.16 -3.52 27.53
C ASN A 359 -17.15 -4.45 28.27
N THR A 360 -16.66 -5.49 28.97
CA THR A 360 -17.54 -6.42 29.72
C THR A 360 -17.41 -6.26 31.24
N ILE A 361 -16.55 -5.37 31.75
CA ILE A 361 -16.33 -5.21 33.21
C ILE A 361 -16.87 -3.88 33.78
N LEU A 362 -17.30 -2.91 32.96
CA LEU A 362 -17.83 -1.62 33.43
C LEU A 362 -19.34 -1.42 33.15
N ILE A 363 -20.16 -2.45 33.33
CA ILE A 363 -21.61 -2.28 33.44
C ILE A 363 -22.09 -3.04 34.67
N ASN A 364 -21.71 -2.55 35.83
CA ASN A 364 -22.51 -2.56 37.04
C ASN A 364 -22.02 -1.37 37.85
N GLU A 365 -22.94 -0.47 38.21
CA GLU A 365 -22.76 0.78 38.96
C GLU A 365 -22.55 2.05 38.10
N GLU A 366 -23.68 2.64 37.67
CA GLU A 366 -23.84 4.10 37.64
C GLU A 366 -24.20 4.59 39.07
N PRO A 367 -24.00 5.86 39.49
CA PRO A 367 -24.06 7.06 38.64
C PRO A 367 -23.08 8.23 38.98
N GLU A 368 -23.18 9.28 38.16
CA GLU A 368 -22.80 10.70 38.38
C GLU A 368 -21.36 11.19 38.07
N GLU A 369 -21.34 12.13 37.12
CA GLU A 369 -20.41 13.24 36.86
C GLU A 369 -18.88 13.06 36.88
N TYR A 370 -18.23 13.66 35.87
CA TYR A 370 -16.80 13.64 35.51
C TYR A 370 -16.34 12.29 34.92
N SER A 371 -15.82 12.19 33.70
CA SER A 371 -14.84 13.04 33.02
C SER A 371 -14.87 12.71 31.52
N LYS A 372 -14.68 13.74 30.68
CA LYS A 372 -14.21 13.58 29.31
C LYS A 372 -12.79 13.01 29.35
N VAL A 373 -12.64 11.72 29.60
CA VAL A 373 -11.41 11.01 29.23
C VAL A 373 -11.52 10.82 27.72
N SER A 374 -10.72 11.60 27.00
CA SER A 374 -10.63 11.54 25.55
C SER A 374 -10.43 10.09 25.11
N GLU A 375 -11.21 9.60 24.14
CA GLU A 375 -10.97 8.30 23.48
C GLU A 375 -9.50 8.14 23.05
N SER A 376 -8.76 9.25 22.84
CA SER A 376 -7.33 9.23 22.55
C SER A 376 -6.45 8.69 23.69
N GLN A 377 -6.81 8.92 24.97
CA GLN A 377 -6.04 8.45 26.13
C GLN A 377 -6.23 6.94 26.34
N GLN A 378 -7.46 6.44 26.18
CA GLN A 378 -7.73 5.00 26.23
C GLN A 378 -7.01 4.22 25.11
N LEU A 379 -6.86 4.84 23.93
CA LEU A 379 -6.10 4.27 22.79
C LEU A 379 -4.58 4.19 23.04
N THR A 380 -4.02 5.12 23.83
CA THR A 380 -2.59 5.15 24.14
C THR A 380 -2.23 4.11 25.21
N ASP A 381 -3.03 4.04 26.29
CA ASP A 381 -2.81 3.11 27.40
C ASP A 381 -2.93 1.63 26.97
N PHE A 382 -3.87 1.30 26.08
CA PHE A 382 -4.06 -0.07 25.57
C PHE A 382 -2.89 -0.56 24.70
N THR A 383 -2.33 0.34 23.88
CA THR A 383 -1.24 -0.02 22.97
C THR A 383 0.05 -0.29 23.74
N GLU A 384 0.26 0.46 24.83
CA GLU A 384 1.37 0.23 25.75
C GLU A 384 1.26 -1.13 26.46
N GLN A 385 0.06 -1.50 26.94
CA GLN A 385 -0.20 -2.82 27.52
C GLN A 385 0.02 -3.97 26.53
N TYR A 386 -0.38 -3.82 25.27
CA TYR A 386 -0.13 -4.84 24.23
C TYR A 386 1.36 -5.05 23.97
N HIS A 387 2.13 -3.98 23.89
CA HIS A 387 3.55 -4.09 23.64
C HIS A 387 4.31 -4.70 24.83
N GLN A 388 3.85 -4.46 26.06
CA GLN A 388 4.33 -5.18 27.24
C GLN A 388 4.05 -6.70 27.12
N ILE A 389 2.86 -7.08 26.64
CA ILE A 389 2.48 -8.49 26.43
C ILE A 389 3.28 -9.14 25.28
N LEU A 390 3.59 -8.40 24.21
CA LEU A 390 4.44 -8.91 23.13
C LEU A 390 5.89 -9.11 23.59
N SER A 391 6.42 -8.15 24.35
CA SER A 391 7.76 -8.27 24.95
C SER A 391 7.84 -9.46 25.90
N SER A 392 6.80 -9.72 26.71
CA SER A 392 6.77 -10.88 27.61
C SER A 392 6.56 -12.22 26.88
N LYS A 393 5.82 -12.24 25.76
CA LYS A 393 5.60 -13.46 24.97
C LYS A 393 6.80 -13.88 24.12
N MET A 394 7.76 -12.99 23.87
CA MET A 394 9.02 -13.36 23.24
C MET A 394 9.98 -14.10 24.19
N GLU A 395 9.71 -14.10 25.49
CA GLU A 395 10.50 -14.83 26.50
C GLU A 395 9.91 -16.20 26.88
N ASP A 396 8.61 -16.44 26.69
CA ASP A 396 7.94 -17.68 27.09
C ASP A 396 7.24 -18.39 25.92
N ASN A 397 7.94 -19.36 25.35
CA ASN A 397 7.40 -20.31 24.38
C ASN A 397 6.98 -21.61 25.11
N SER A 398 5.74 -21.70 25.63
CA SER A 398 5.02 -22.98 25.77
C SER A 398 3.53 -22.83 26.15
N LEU A 399 2.66 -23.66 25.53
CA LEU A 399 1.33 -24.16 25.96
C LEU A 399 0.12 -23.18 25.84
N THR A 400 -1.13 -23.54 25.46
CA THR A 400 -1.82 -24.75 24.96
C THR A 400 -3.14 -24.29 24.28
N ILE A 401 -3.67 -25.08 23.35
CA ILE A 401 -4.96 -24.87 22.64
C ILE A 401 -6.16 -25.18 23.56
N SER A 402 -7.22 -24.36 23.54
CA SER A 402 -8.55 -24.77 24.06
C SER A 402 -9.75 -24.25 23.23
N GLU A 403 -10.56 -25.24 22.84
CA GLU A 403 -12.01 -25.35 22.55
C GLU A 403 -12.75 -24.34 21.62
N SER A 404 -13.49 -24.95 20.68
CA SER A 404 -14.22 -24.36 19.56
C SER A 404 -15.47 -23.58 19.98
N LYS A 405 -15.45 -22.25 19.78
CA LYS A 405 -16.64 -21.39 19.87
C LYS A 405 -17.45 -21.45 18.58
N SER A 406 -18.69 -21.95 18.63
CA SER A 406 -19.59 -22.02 17.47
C SER A 406 -19.84 -20.63 16.85
N VAL A 407 -19.57 -20.50 15.55
CA VAL A 407 -19.56 -19.23 14.82
C VAL A 407 -20.92 -19.03 14.14
N VAL A 408 -21.52 -17.83 14.29
CA VAL A 408 -22.69 -17.41 13.49
C VAL A 408 -22.24 -17.34 12.03
N PRO A 409 -22.87 -18.07 11.08
CA PRO A 409 -22.46 -18.04 9.69
C PRO A 409 -22.98 -16.78 8.99
N SER A 410 -22.31 -16.38 7.91
CA SER A 410 -22.86 -15.42 6.94
C SER A 410 -23.89 -16.13 6.06
N MET A 411 -24.91 -15.42 5.59
CA MET A 411 -25.92 -16.00 4.68
C MET A 411 -26.48 -14.95 3.72
N SER A 412 -27.08 -15.38 2.60
CA SER A 412 -27.70 -14.43 1.68
C SER A 412 -28.84 -13.67 2.34
N MET A 413 -29.07 -12.43 1.90
CA MET A 413 -30.10 -11.56 2.46
C MET A 413 -31.51 -12.17 2.32
N SER A 414 -31.79 -12.86 1.21
CA SER A 414 -33.03 -13.60 0.99
C SER A 414 -33.21 -14.76 1.99
N VAL A 415 -32.18 -15.57 2.20
CA VAL A 415 -32.18 -16.69 3.15
C VAL A 415 -32.31 -16.17 4.57
N PHE A 416 -31.57 -15.12 4.92
CA PHE A 416 -31.66 -14.47 6.23
C PHE A 416 -33.07 -13.97 6.53
N PHE A 417 -33.67 -13.19 5.63
CA PHE A 417 -35.00 -12.66 5.88
C PHE A 417 -36.08 -13.74 5.93
N LYS A 418 -35.97 -14.77 5.09
CA LYS A 418 -36.87 -15.93 5.16
C LYS A 418 -36.73 -16.64 6.51
N PHE A 419 -35.50 -16.93 6.93
CA PHE A 419 -35.20 -17.56 8.22
C PHE A 419 -35.76 -16.75 9.40
N MET A 420 -35.56 -15.43 9.39
CA MET A 420 -36.02 -14.55 10.46
C MET A 420 -37.54 -14.38 10.50
N LYS A 421 -38.22 -14.36 9.34
CA LYS A 421 -39.69 -14.37 9.24
C LYS A 421 -40.27 -15.66 9.80
N THR A 422 -39.72 -16.81 9.38
CA THR A 422 -40.26 -18.12 9.73
C THR A 422 -40.04 -18.50 11.19
N ASN A 423 -38.88 -18.16 11.76
CA ASN A 423 -38.46 -18.71 13.05
C ASN A 423 -38.48 -17.70 14.21
N PHE A 424 -38.56 -16.40 13.94
CA PHE A 424 -38.41 -15.36 14.97
C PHE A 424 -39.47 -14.26 14.92
N ASP A 425 -40.57 -14.47 14.18
CA ASP A 425 -41.70 -13.54 14.05
C ASP A 425 -41.24 -12.11 13.67
N CYS A 426 -40.24 -12.06 12.77
CA CYS A 426 -39.71 -10.80 12.28
C CYS A 426 -40.48 -10.38 11.02
N ASN A 427 -40.86 -9.11 10.96
CA ASN A 427 -41.44 -8.50 9.77
C ASN A 427 -40.34 -7.86 8.93
N VAL A 428 -40.52 -7.85 7.60
CA VAL A 428 -39.56 -7.25 6.67
C VAL A 428 -40.30 -6.48 5.58
N ASP A 429 -39.97 -5.20 5.43
CA ASP A 429 -40.52 -4.23 4.47
C ASP A 429 -39.41 -3.62 3.62
N GLU A 430 -39.80 -3.10 2.45
CA GLU A 430 -38.94 -2.26 1.63
C GLU A 430 -38.90 -0.82 2.18
N GLY A 431 -37.68 -0.30 2.36
CA GLY A 431 -37.41 1.06 2.81
C GLY A 431 -37.31 2.06 1.65
N LYS A 432 -36.67 3.21 1.88
CA LYS A 432 -36.48 4.21 0.81
C LYS A 432 -35.34 3.76 -0.11
N GLY A 433 -35.59 3.69 -1.41
CA GLY A 433 -34.60 3.26 -2.39
C GLY A 433 -34.37 1.75 -2.33
N SER A 434 -33.13 1.33 -2.12
CA SER A 434 -32.76 -0.09 -2.01
C SER A 434 -32.61 -0.56 -0.56
N GLU A 435 -33.23 0.10 0.40
CA GLU A 435 -33.18 -0.31 1.80
C GLU A 435 -34.18 -1.44 2.11
N MET A 436 -33.81 -2.34 3.01
CA MET A 436 -34.67 -3.38 3.57
C MET A 436 -34.76 -3.16 5.08
N LYS A 437 -35.96 -3.08 5.63
CA LYS A 437 -36.19 -2.91 7.07
C LYS A 437 -36.61 -4.25 7.66
N ILE A 438 -36.01 -4.65 8.76
CA ILE A 438 -36.42 -5.82 9.56
C ILE A 438 -36.72 -5.38 10.99
N TRP A 439 -37.84 -5.83 11.54
CA TRP A 439 -38.23 -5.56 12.93
C TRP A 439 -39.03 -6.70 13.53
N ARG A 440 -39.20 -6.66 14.85
CA ARG A 440 -39.96 -7.62 15.63
C ARG A 440 -40.81 -6.83 16.64
N GLY A 441 -42.03 -7.29 16.92
CA GLY A 441 -42.95 -6.59 17.83
C GLY A 441 -42.27 -6.24 19.17
N GLY A 442 -42.34 -4.98 19.58
CA GLY A 442 -41.69 -4.49 20.81
C GLY A 442 -40.18 -4.19 20.71
N HIS A 443 -39.56 -4.32 19.52
CA HIS A 443 -38.12 -4.08 19.33
C HIS A 443 -37.82 -3.06 18.23
N ASN A 444 -36.59 -2.53 18.25
CA ASN A 444 -36.15 -1.48 17.34
C ASN A 444 -35.96 -1.98 15.90
N ILE A 445 -36.45 -1.21 14.94
CA ILE A 445 -36.28 -1.48 13.50
C ILE A 445 -34.78 -1.44 13.14
N TYR A 446 -34.34 -2.40 12.34
CA TYR A 446 -33.01 -2.46 11.74
C TYR A 446 -33.13 -2.23 10.23
N THR A 447 -32.39 -1.27 9.67
CA THR A 447 -32.39 -0.97 8.23
C THR A 447 -31.10 -1.47 7.58
N LEU A 448 -31.22 -2.17 6.46
CA LEU A 448 -30.13 -2.78 5.69
C LEU A 448 -30.11 -2.20 4.28
N GLY A 449 -28.95 -1.77 3.79
CA GLY A 449 -28.80 -1.36 2.39
C GLY A 449 -28.71 -2.57 1.45
N ARG A 450 -29.40 -2.54 0.31
CA ARG A 450 -29.30 -3.52 -0.79
C ARG A 450 -28.58 -2.86 -1.97
N HIS A 451 -27.27 -3.02 -2.06
CA HIS A 451 -26.48 -2.40 -3.15
C HIS A 451 -26.26 -3.33 -4.35
N LYS A 452 -26.65 -4.61 -4.24
CA LYS A 452 -26.62 -5.64 -5.31
C LYS A 452 -27.87 -6.55 -5.18
N LYS A 453 -28.15 -7.38 -6.18
CA LYS A 453 -29.25 -8.37 -6.11
C LYS A 453 -28.84 -9.51 -5.15
N ASP A 454 -29.55 -9.64 -4.03
CA ASP A 454 -29.35 -10.64 -2.98
C ASP A 454 -27.92 -10.69 -2.36
N PRO A 455 -27.47 -9.61 -1.72
CA PRO A 455 -26.14 -9.56 -1.10
C PRO A 455 -26.04 -10.52 0.10
N GLN A 456 -24.85 -11.03 0.39
CA GLN A 456 -24.62 -11.72 1.67
C GLN A 456 -24.67 -10.74 2.84
N ILE A 457 -25.32 -11.17 3.93
CA ILE A 457 -25.29 -10.51 5.22
C ILE A 457 -24.22 -11.20 6.06
N HIS A 458 -23.18 -10.46 6.40
CA HIS A 458 -22.08 -10.98 7.20
C HIS A 458 -22.54 -11.37 8.62
N SER A 459 -21.90 -12.39 9.18
CA SER A 459 -22.16 -12.88 10.55
C SER A 459 -22.16 -11.78 11.62
N PHE A 460 -21.32 -10.76 11.47
CA PHE A 460 -21.30 -9.60 12.35
C PHE A 460 -22.57 -8.76 12.26
N LEU A 461 -23.05 -8.53 11.04
CA LEU A 461 -24.27 -7.78 10.79
C LEU A 461 -25.49 -8.58 11.27
N ILE A 462 -25.51 -9.89 11.04
CA ILE A 462 -26.49 -10.82 11.62
C ILE A 462 -26.50 -10.71 13.15
N LYS A 463 -25.33 -10.75 13.81
CA LYS A 463 -25.21 -10.57 15.27
C LYS A 463 -25.78 -9.23 15.74
N LYS A 464 -25.55 -8.15 15.01
CA LYS A 464 -26.12 -6.83 15.30
C LYS A 464 -27.64 -6.81 15.13
N ILE A 465 -28.15 -7.41 14.05
CA ILE A 465 -29.58 -7.50 13.76
C ILE A 465 -30.28 -8.32 14.84
N ILE A 466 -29.85 -9.55 15.11
CA ILE A 466 -30.49 -10.43 16.11
C ILE A 466 -30.45 -9.79 17.50
N LYS A 467 -29.34 -9.14 17.89
CA LYS A 467 -29.24 -8.41 19.16
C LYS A 467 -30.25 -7.27 19.23
N ARG A 468 -30.38 -6.47 18.16
CA ARG A 468 -31.33 -5.34 18.11
C ARG A 468 -32.79 -5.80 18.11
N LEU A 469 -33.06 -6.98 17.59
CA LEU A 469 -34.38 -7.63 17.56
C LEU A 469 -34.68 -8.46 18.83
N GLY A 470 -33.82 -8.39 19.86
CA GLY A 470 -34.02 -9.11 21.12
C GLY A 470 -33.91 -10.63 21.00
N ILE A 471 -33.14 -11.13 20.04
CA ILE A 471 -32.92 -12.57 19.81
C ILE A 471 -31.53 -12.92 20.33
N SER A 472 -31.46 -13.86 21.29
CA SER A 472 -30.18 -14.31 21.83
C SER A 472 -29.41 -15.14 20.81
N ARG A 473 -28.08 -14.99 20.82
CA ARG A 473 -27.17 -15.70 19.90
C ARG A 473 -27.32 -17.22 20.03
N THR A 474 -27.44 -17.74 21.25
CA THR A 474 -27.58 -19.18 21.52
C THR A 474 -28.86 -19.72 20.89
N LYS A 475 -29.99 -19.06 21.15
CA LYS A 475 -31.29 -19.44 20.57
C LYS A 475 -31.27 -19.38 19.05
N TRP A 476 -30.63 -18.36 18.48
CA TRP A 476 -30.51 -18.21 17.04
C TRP A 476 -29.69 -19.35 16.40
N LEU A 477 -28.58 -19.78 17.03
CA LEU A 477 -27.74 -20.87 16.53
C LEU A 477 -28.39 -22.25 16.69
N GLU A 478 -29.08 -22.48 17.81
CA GLU A 478 -29.85 -23.70 18.04
C GLU A 478 -30.94 -23.88 16.98
N THR A 479 -31.67 -22.80 16.67
CA THR A 479 -32.71 -22.80 15.63
C THR A 479 -32.13 -22.90 14.22
N LEU A 480 -30.94 -22.34 13.97
CA LEU A 480 -30.29 -22.47 12.67
C LEU A 480 -29.80 -23.89 12.40
N ASN A 481 -29.30 -24.59 13.42
CA ASN A 481 -28.87 -25.99 13.27
C ASN A 481 -30.03 -26.97 13.00
N GLN A 482 -31.27 -26.50 13.14
CA GLN A 482 -32.51 -27.25 12.89
C GLN A 482 -33.23 -26.82 11.60
N PHE A 483 -32.72 -25.80 10.91
CA PHE A 483 -33.26 -25.21 9.68
C PHE A 483 -32.45 -25.65 8.47
#